data_AF-A0AAU2MKB7-F1
#
_entry.id   AF-A0AAU2MKB7-F1
#
_cell.length_a   1.000
_cell.length_b   1.000
_cell.length_c   1.000
_cell.angle_alpha   90.00
_cell.angle_beta   90.00
_cell.angle_gamma   90.00
#
_symmetry.space_group_name_H-M   'P 1'
#
loop_
_entity.id
_entity.type
_entity.pdbx_description
1 polymer ?
#
loop_
_entity_poly.entity_id
_entity_poly.type
_entity_poly.pdbx_seq_one_letter_code
_entity_poly.pdbx_strand_id
1 'polypeptide(L)'
;MSNHPLIVVEAPDARGLRVVRVRGETIGRVSSARGLRRLLRRAGLPPDNLDADDPGRVDWEADSWPDRPWRRRAAGALMALGLLVSAAVLFRVGTTDAFNALAYGGRVVGVAFIAAALAEAVAALAVCDYWGKRAVQYSGPVVLAGVGTVLVTDLMFLITQIQGRDYTPFLWLWIGLVLWAAWALWTLTRQKVWQAIQHPRGIALSVVVSGVIGLASLTYSQMYVPYSTPVKIPFSITFGESTLSADGTALHVPAHVEFRNTGSVRVYVVGTMWTVLGWPTQYSEKGIGESEWKRETLNYDRTFRHVKYGYSHMLGTGKFADPGDRLDPGMNLSHDFVIDVPLRSGLGRIEIDATASFVRADRGKLGNSYASSIEVSWDRETGRHLQDAPDWLTPKGDDFYRFHSKIYHSSEMLNLTHSTDYATGWWVFPKGENDVAKGDTKPYLYVSIFRDSEGKERLSDSEQEPYGMTTETRSTERTVDQLLRAAKK
;
A
#
# COMPACT_ATOMS: atom_id res chain seq x y z
N MET A 1 -15.48 -4.21 81.13
CA MET A 1 -14.52 -4.07 80.00
C MET A 1 -15.31 -4.32 78.72
N SER A 2 -15.58 -3.25 77.96
CA SER A 2 -16.37 -3.28 76.73
C SER A 2 -15.57 -3.98 75.62
N ASN A 3 -16.00 -5.19 75.27
CA ASN A 3 -15.33 -6.15 74.40
C ASN A 3 -15.53 -5.79 72.91
N HIS A 4 -15.10 -4.59 72.49
CA HIS A 4 -15.23 -4.16 71.11
C HIS A 4 -14.18 -4.86 70.21
N PRO A 5 -14.56 -5.36 69.03
CA PRO A 5 -13.63 -6.04 68.13
C PRO A 5 -12.60 -5.06 67.58
N LEU A 6 -11.31 -5.34 67.81
CA LEU A 6 -10.21 -4.58 67.23
C LEU A 6 -10.23 -4.73 65.70
N ILE A 7 -10.30 -3.59 65.00
CA ILE A 7 -10.19 -3.51 63.55
C ILE A 7 -8.72 -3.17 63.25
N VAL A 8 -7.99 -4.09 62.63
CA VAL A 8 -6.63 -3.84 62.17
C VAL A 8 -6.68 -3.49 60.69
N VAL A 9 -6.18 -2.32 60.34
CA VAL A 9 -6.03 -1.89 58.96
C VAL A 9 -4.55 -1.94 58.60
N GLU A 10 -4.17 -2.98 57.86
CA GLU A 10 -2.78 -3.20 57.46
C GLU A 10 -2.23 -2.04 56.63
N ALA A 11 -0.89 -1.97 56.56
CA ALA A 11 -0.21 -1.05 55.66
C ALA A 11 -0.72 -1.22 54.22
N PRO A 12 -0.82 -0.12 53.45
CA PRO A 12 -1.26 -0.20 52.07
C PRO A 12 -0.27 -1.06 51.27
N ASP A 13 -0.79 -1.96 50.45
CA ASP A 13 0.01 -2.66 49.46
C ASP A 13 0.64 -1.66 48.46
N ALA A 14 1.53 -2.13 47.59
CA ALA A 14 2.17 -1.30 46.55
C ALA A 14 1.17 -0.61 45.59
N ARG A 15 -0.14 -0.88 45.72
CA ARG A 15 -1.23 -0.37 44.88
C ARG A 15 -2.29 0.41 45.69
N GLY A 16 -2.04 0.66 46.99
CA GLY A 16 -2.89 1.48 47.87
C GLY A 16 -4.10 0.76 48.49
N LEU A 17 -4.20 -0.57 48.36
CA LEU A 17 -5.22 -1.36 49.04
C LEU A 17 -4.72 -1.77 50.43
N ARG A 18 -5.56 -1.56 51.44
CA ARG A 18 -5.30 -2.01 52.80
C ARG A 18 -6.17 -3.23 53.09
N VAL A 19 -5.57 -4.27 53.65
CA VAL A 19 -6.31 -5.43 54.16
C VAL A 19 -6.93 -5.01 55.48
N VAL A 20 -8.23 -5.25 55.62
CA VAL A 20 -8.96 -5.00 56.85
C VAL A 20 -9.19 -6.33 57.53
N ARG A 21 -8.68 -6.46 58.75
CA ARG A 21 -8.93 -7.61 59.61
C ARG A 21 -9.79 -7.21 60.79
N VAL A 22 -10.73 -8.08 61.13
CA VAL A 22 -11.55 -7.94 62.34
C VAL A 22 -11.41 -9.23 63.11
N ARG A 23 -10.99 -9.14 64.38
CA ARG A 23 -10.73 -10.32 65.23
C ARG A 23 -9.76 -11.33 64.60
N GLY A 24 -8.79 -10.85 63.82
CA GLY A 24 -7.80 -11.68 63.13
C GLY A 24 -8.24 -12.23 61.76
N GLU A 25 -9.54 -12.19 61.42
CA GLU A 25 -10.02 -12.62 60.11
C GLU A 25 -10.03 -11.49 59.08
N THR A 26 -9.59 -11.79 57.86
CA THR A 26 -9.65 -10.83 56.75
C THR A 26 -11.09 -10.69 56.25
N ILE A 27 -11.73 -9.58 56.60
CA ILE A 27 -13.09 -9.25 56.15
C ILE A 27 -13.12 -8.56 54.77
N GLY A 28 -11.97 -8.04 54.31
CA GLY A 28 -11.81 -7.61 52.92
C GLY A 28 -10.68 -6.60 52.73
N ARG A 29 -10.70 -5.91 51.59
CA ARG A 29 -9.69 -4.91 51.21
C ARG A 29 -10.35 -3.60 50.84
N VAL A 30 -9.76 -2.49 51.27
CA VAL A 30 -10.32 -1.15 51.04
C VAL A 30 -9.24 -0.17 50.63
N SER A 31 -9.63 0.81 49.82
CA SER A 31 -8.72 1.85 49.31
C SER A 31 -9.17 3.27 49.71
N SER A 32 -10.23 3.40 50.50
CA SER A 32 -10.69 4.71 50.99
C SER A 32 -11.45 4.57 52.30
N ALA A 33 -11.51 5.65 53.09
CA ALA A 33 -12.29 5.70 54.32
C ALA A 33 -13.79 5.39 54.08
N ARG A 34 -14.38 5.85 52.96
CA ARG A 34 -15.75 5.47 52.57
C ARG A 34 -15.86 3.97 52.27
N GLY A 35 -14.83 3.39 51.65
CA GLY A 35 -14.76 1.95 51.39
C GLY A 35 -14.72 1.15 52.69
N LEU A 36 -13.88 1.57 53.65
CA LEU A 36 -13.81 1.00 55.00
C LEU A 36 -15.17 1.04 55.69
N ARG A 37 -15.84 2.20 55.72
CA ARG A 37 -17.19 2.32 56.31
C ARG A 37 -18.21 1.39 55.67
N ARG A 38 -18.21 1.24 54.34
CA ARG A 38 -19.10 0.29 53.64
C ARG A 38 -18.77 -1.16 53.94
N LEU A 39 -17.48 -1.50 54.03
CA LEU A 39 -17.02 -2.85 54.34
C LEU A 39 -17.43 -3.25 55.76
N LEU A 40 -17.19 -2.37 56.73
CA LEU A 40 -17.57 -2.58 58.13
C LEU A 40 -19.10 -2.67 58.29
N ARG A 41 -19.87 -1.83 57.58
CA ARG A 41 -21.34 -1.91 57.56
C ARG A 41 -21.84 -3.28 57.06
N ARG A 42 -21.20 -3.83 56.02
CA ARG A 42 -21.53 -5.17 55.49
C ARG A 42 -21.14 -6.29 56.44
N ALA A 43 -20.09 -6.10 57.24
CA ALA A 43 -19.67 -7.06 58.26
C ALA A 43 -20.51 -6.96 59.56
N GLY A 44 -21.59 -6.18 59.58
CA GLY A 44 -22.48 -6.03 60.73
C GLY A 44 -21.92 -5.16 61.86
N LEU A 45 -20.83 -4.43 61.61
CA LEU A 45 -20.24 -3.51 62.59
C LEU A 45 -20.87 -2.12 62.44
N PRO A 46 -21.30 -1.46 63.53
CA PRO A 46 -21.96 -0.14 63.49
C PRO A 46 -20.95 0.94 63.04
N PRO A 47 -21.04 1.44 61.80
CA PRO A 47 -20.02 2.31 61.23
C PRO A 47 -20.21 3.79 61.60
N ASP A 48 -21.38 4.14 62.14
CA ASP A 48 -21.78 5.54 62.34
C ASP A 48 -21.29 6.10 63.70
N ASN A 49 -20.86 5.24 64.64
CA ASN A 49 -20.20 5.61 65.92
C ASN A 49 -18.72 5.19 65.97
N LEU A 50 -18.14 4.80 64.83
CA LEU A 50 -16.74 4.40 64.76
C LEU A 50 -15.91 5.64 64.38
N ASP A 51 -15.32 6.26 65.38
CA ASP A 51 -14.28 7.26 65.15
C ASP A 51 -13.06 6.54 64.56
N ALA A 52 -12.70 6.90 63.33
CA ALA A 52 -11.58 6.26 62.63
C ALA A 52 -10.23 6.62 63.26
N ASP A 53 -10.22 7.68 64.09
CA ASP A 53 -9.06 8.18 64.80
C ASP A 53 -9.03 7.68 66.26
N ASP A 54 -9.97 6.81 66.69
CA ASP A 54 -9.94 6.18 68.02
C ASP A 54 -8.95 4.98 68.02
N PRO A 55 -7.76 5.13 68.63
CA PRO A 55 -6.75 4.08 68.66
C PRO A 55 -7.19 2.87 69.51
N GLY A 56 -8.24 3.00 70.33
CA GLY A 56 -8.82 1.89 71.08
C GLY A 56 -9.68 0.96 70.22
N ARG A 57 -10.01 1.33 68.98
CA ARG A 57 -10.91 0.56 68.09
C ARG A 57 -10.32 0.27 66.72
N VAL A 58 -9.48 1.16 66.19
CA VAL A 58 -8.83 0.99 64.89
C VAL A 58 -7.32 1.09 65.05
N ASP A 59 -6.63 -0.02 64.80
CA ASP A 59 -5.18 -0.06 64.75
C ASP A 59 -4.72 0.16 63.31
N TRP A 60 -3.98 1.24 63.08
CA TRP A 60 -3.46 1.63 61.78
C TRP A 60 -1.96 1.34 61.73
N GLU A 61 -1.54 0.38 60.90
CA GLU A 61 -0.10 0.12 60.69
C GLU A 61 0.63 1.25 59.92
N ALA A 62 -0.09 2.27 59.43
CA ALA A 62 0.51 3.40 58.72
C ALA A 62 -0.36 4.68 58.78
N ASP A 63 0.26 5.78 59.23
CA ASP A 63 -0.37 7.07 59.61
C ASP A 63 -1.00 7.91 58.49
N SER A 64 -0.71 7.63 57.21
CA SER A 64 -1.27 8.41 56.10
C SER A 64 -2.00 7.54 55.10
N TRP A 65 -3.22 7.94 54.72
CA TRP A 65 -3.90 7.45 53.52
C TRP A 65 -3.12 7.94 52.30
N PRO A 66 -2.34 7.13 51.57
CA PRO A 66 -1.63 7.60 50.40
C PRO A 66 -2.36 7.11 49.14
N ASP A 67 -3.70 7.03 49.15
CA ASP A 67 -4.40 6.79 47.90
C ASP A 67 -4.51 8.14 47.20
N ARG A 68 -3.80 8.31 46.07
CA ARG A 68 -4.05 9.39 45.12
C ARG A 68 -5.04 8.84 44.09
N PRO A 69 -6.35 8.76 44.38
CA PRO A 69 -7.33 8.08 43.53
C PRO A 69 -7.38 8.70 42.15
N TRP A 70 -7.11 10.00 42.02
CA TRP A 70 -7.01 10.65 40.72
C TRP A 70 -5.85 10.16 39.88
N ARG A 71 -4.67 9.96 40.48
CA ARG A 71 -3.51 9.43 39.75
C ARG A 71 -3.76 8.01 39.27
N ARG A 72 -4.42 7.18 40.10
CA ARG A 72 -4.80 5.81 39.72
C ARG A 72 -5.83 5.81 38.59
N ARG A 73 -6.89 6.60 38.72
CA ARG A 73 -7.94 6.72 37.69
C ARG A 73 -7.39 7.29 36.39
N ALA A 74 -6.52 8.29 36.45
CA ALA A 74 -5.87 8.85 35.28
C ALA A 74 -4.96 7.82 34.60
N ALA A 75 -4.16 7.06 35.36
CA ALA A 75 -3.33 5.99 34.80
C ALA A 75 -4.18 4.88 34.17
N GLY A 76 -5.26 4.46 34.83
CA GLY A 76 -6.20 3.48 34.29
C GLY A 76 -6.91 3.99 33.04
N ALA A 77 -7.39 5.24 33.03
CA ALA A 77 -8.02 5.85 31.87
C ALA A 77 -7.03 5.98 30.69
N LEU A 78 -5.81 6.43 30.93
CA LEU A 78 -4.75 6.51 29.91
C LEU A 78 -4.38 5.12 29.38
N MET A 79 -4.40 4.10 30.24
CA MET A 79 -4.12 2.73 29.80
C MET A 79 -5.27 2.14 28.96
N ALA A 80 -6.51 2.34 29.38
CA ALA A 80 -7.66 1.94 28.58
C ALA A 80 -7.69 2.69 27.24
N LEU A 81 -7.37 3.99 27.23
CA LEU A 81 -7.36 4.80 26.02
C LEU A 81 -6.33 4.28 25.00
N GLY A 82 -5.09 4.01 25.41
CA GLY A 82 -4.08 3.49 24.48
C GLY A 82 -4.44 2.13 23.88
N LEU A 83 -5.00 1.21 24.70
CA LEU A 83 -5.53 -0.08 24.23
C LEU A 83 -6.68 0.11 23.24
N LEU A 84 -7.62 1.02 23.51
CA LEU A 84 -8.75 1.27 22.62
C LEU A 84 -8.33 1.94 21.30
N VAL A 85 -7.35 2.84 21.34
CA VAL A 85 -6.80 3.47 20.14
C VAL A 85 -6.11 2.43 19.26
N SER A 86 -5.24 1.59 19.83
CA SER A 86 -4.59 0.52 19.07
C SER A 86 -5.61 -0.50 18.54
N ALA A 87 -6.58 -0.91 19.36
CA ALA A 87 -7.65 -1.81 18.95
C ALA A 87 -8.47 -1.25 17.78
N ALA A 88 -8.79 0.05 17.78
CA ALA A 88 -9.51 0.69 16.69
C ALA A 88 -8.71 0.68 15.38
N VAL A 89 -7.40 0.93 15.45
CA VAL A 89 -6.51 0.83 14.28
C VAL A 89 -6.43 -0.60 13.78
N LEU A 90 -6.11 -1.57 14.65
CA LEU A 90 -5.98 -2.98 14.29
C LEU A 90 -7.30 -3.54 13.74
N PHE A 91 -8.43 -3.14 14.30
CA PHE A 91 -9.73 -3.54 13.80
C PHE A 91 -9.99 -2.98 12.40
N ARG A 92 -9.66 -1.70 12.14
CA ARG A 92 -9.80 -1.08 10.82
C ARG A 92 -8.90 -1.77 9.79
N VAL A 93 -7.61 -1.91 10.10
CA VAL A 93 -6.63 -2.57 9.22
C VAL A 93 -7.04 -4.01 8.99
N GLY A 94 -7.34 -4.73 10.05
CA GLY A 94 -7.74 -6.13 10.02
C GLY A 94 -9.00 -6.39 9.20
N THR A 95 -10.04 -5.55 9.36
CA THR A 95 -11.27 -5.65 8.57
C THR A 95 -11.00 -5.36 7.10
N THR A 96 -10.21 -4.32 6.81
CA THR A 96 -9.89 -3.95 5.42
C THR A 96 -9.10 -5.08 4.74
N ASP A 97 -8.11 -5.65 5.41
CA ASP A 97 -7.28 -6.72 4.85
C ASP A 97 -8.00 -8.07 4.79
N ALA A 98 -8.78 -8.44 5.81
CA ALA A 98 -9.51 -9.70 5.82
C ALA A 98 -10.48 -9.83 4.63
N PHE A 99 -11.11 -8.71 4.23
CA PHE A 99 -12.10 -8.70 3.16
C PHE A 99 -11.57 -8.21 1.81
N ASN A 100 -10.58 -7.30 1.79
CA ASN A 100 -10.13 -6.64 0.55
C ASN A 100 -8.68 -6.92 0.18
N ALA A 101 -7.88 -7.62 0.99
CA ALA A 101 -6.50 -7.91 0.61
C ALA A 101 -6.43 -8.76 -0.68
N LEU A 102 -5.47 -8.42 -1.52
CA LEU A 102 -5.26 -9.01 -2.85
C LEU A 102 -4.73 -10.44 -2.75
N ALA A 103 -3.91 -10.72 -1.75
CA ALA A 103 -3.30 -12.03 -1.51
C ALA A 103 -3.94 -12.77 -0.32
N TYR A 104 -3.96 -14.10 -0.37
CA TYR A 104 -4.45 -14.94 0.72
C TYR A 104 -3.74 -14.64 2.05
N GLY A 105 -2.42 -14.45 2.02
CA GLY A 105 -1.66 -14.13 3.23
C GLY A 105 -2.03 -12.79 3.85
N GLY A 106 -2.36 -11.77 3.03
CA GLY A 106 -2.89 -10.51 3.52
C GLY A 106 -4.20 -10.69 4.28
N ARG A 107 -5.10 -11.56 3.80
CA ARG A 107 -6.36 -11.87 4.50
C ARG A 107 -6.13 -12.56 5.84
N VAL A 108 -5.18 -13.49 5.91
CA VAL A 108 -4.81 -14.19 7.16
C VAL A 108 -4.26 -13.20 8.18
N VAL A 109 -3.38 -12.30 7.76
CA VAL A 109 -2.85 -11.22 8.62
C VAL A 109 -4.00 -10.30 9.06
N GLY A 110 -4.93 -9.97 8.17
CA GLY A 110 -6.13 -9.19 8.51
C GLY A 110 -6.97 -9.83 9.62
N VAL A 111 -7.24 -11.14 9.54
CA VAL A 111 -7.94 -11.89 10.59
C VAL A 111 -7.16 -11.86 11.91
N ALA A 112 -5.84 -11.97 11.86
CA ALA A 112 -5.00 -11.88 13.05
C ALA A 112 -5.06 -10.50 13.71
N PHE A 113 -5.12 -9.40 12.94
CA PHE A 113 -5.33 -8.06 13.49
C PHE A 113 -6.72 -7.88 14.11
N ILE A 114 -7.77 -8.47 13.52
CA ILE A 114 -9.10 -8.48 14.15
C ILE A 114 -9.04 -9.20 15.51
N ALA A 115 -8.39 -10.38 15.56
CA ALA A 115 -8.25 -11.13 16.80
C ALA A 115 -7.44 -10.35 17.86
N ALA A 116 -6.35 -9.68 17.46
CA ALA A 116 -5.56 -8.81 18.32
C ALA A 116 -6.39 -7.63 18.85
N ALA A 117 -7.16 -6.95 17.99
CA ALA A 117 -8.05 -5.86 18.39
C ALA A 117 -9.11 -6.29 19.42
N LEU A 118 -9.70 -7.49 19.24
CA LEU A 118 -10.64 -8.05 20.20
C LEU A 118 -9.96 -8.37 21.55
N ALA A 119 -8.75 -8.93 21.52
CA ALA A 119 -7.96 -9.18 22.73
C ALA A 119 -7.63 -7.87 23.47
N GLU A 120 -7.28 -6.80 22.74
CA GLU A 120 -7.01 -5.48 23.31
C GLU A 120 -8.27 -4.82 23.88
N ALA A 121 -9.43 -4.99 23.24
CA ALA A 121 -10.70 -4.52 23.79
C ALA A 121 -11.04 -5.23 25.11
N VAL A 122 -10.81 -6.55 25.20
CA VAL A 122 -10.95 -7.31 26.45
C VAL A 122 -9.94 -6.82 27.50
N ALA A 123 -8.69 -6.53 27.09
CA ALA A 123 -7.70 -5.94 27.97
C ALA A 123 -8.12 -4.56 28.49
N ALA A 124 -8.72 -3.71 27.66
CA ALA A 124 -9.24 -2.40 28.07
C ALA A 124 -10.35 -2.53 29.12
N LEU A 125 -11.24 -3.52 28.99
CA LEU A 125 -12.22 -3.85 30.03
C LEU A 125 -11.55 -4.36 31.31
N ALA A 126 -10.52 -5.19 31.18
CA ALA A 126 -9.74 -5.68 32.31
C ALA A 126 -8.98 -4.57 33.06
N VAL A 127 -8.61 -3.46 32.39
CA VAL A 127 -8.04 -2.26 33.05
C VAL A 127 -9.01 -1.70 34.10
N CYS A 128 -10.31 -1.66 33.80
CA CYS A 128 -11.33 -1.18 34.75
C CYS A 128 -11.39 -2.04 36.01
N ASP A 129 -11.28 -3.36 35.87
CA ASP A 129 -11.22 -4.26 37.03
C ASP A 129 -9.88 -4.13 37.78
N TYR A 130 -8.77 -4.14 37.05
CA TYR A 130 -7.42 -4.12 37.62
C TYR A 130 -7.11 -2.83 38.39
N TRP A 131 -7.47 -1.66 37.85
CA TRP A 131 -7.32 -0.35 38.50
C TRP A 131 -8.50 -0.01 39.44
N GLY A 132 -9.56 -0.83 39.42
CA GLY A 132 -10.77 -0.70 40.22
C GLY A 132 -10.80 -1.64 41.42
N LYS A 133 -11.78 -2.56 41.44
CA LYS A 133 -12.09 -3.42 42.59
C LYS A 133 -11.34 -4.76 42.58
N ARG A 134 -10.72 -5.16 41.46
CA ARG A 134 -10.00 -6.43 41.27
C ARG A 134 -10.82 -7.64 41.67
N ALA A 135 -12.04 -7.73 41.14
CA ALA A 135 -12.87 -8.91 41.32
C ALA A 135 -12.26 -10.14 40.62
N VAL A 136 -11.49 -9.94 39.55
CA VAL A 136 -10.95 -11.02 38.72
C VAL A 136 -9.44 -11.14 38.91
N GLN A 137 -8.98 -12.34 39.28
CA GLN A 137 -7.55 -12.64 39.52
C GLN A 137 -6.68 -12.46 38.26
N TYR A 138 -7.26 -12.69 37.08
CA TYR A 138 -6.56 -12.63 35.79
C TYR A 138 -6.57 -11.26 35.11
N SER A 139 -7.18 -10.22 35.71
CA SER A 139 -7.26 -8.89 35.09
C SER A 139 -5.88 -8.31 34.75
N GLY A 140 -4.90 -8.45 35.66
CA GLY A 140 -3.54 -7.95 35.43
C GLY A 140 -2.81 -8.65 34.28
N PRO A 141 -2.71 -10.00 34.28
CA PRO A 141 -2.14 -10.74 33.17
C PRO A 141 -2.78 -10.43 31.81
N VAL A 142 -4.11 -10.27 31.77
CA VAL A 142 -4.84 -9.92 30.53
C VAL A 142 -4.43 -8.52 30.04
N VAL A 143 -4.33 -7.53 30.94
CA VAL A 143 -3.82 -6.20 30.56
C VAL A 143 -2.38 -6.26 30.06
N LEU A 144 -1.52 -7.04 30.74
CA LEU A 144 -0.13 -7.20 30.33
C LEU A 144 -0.01 -7.83 28.94
N ALA A 145 -0.83 -8.83 28.63
CA ALA A 145 -0.89 -9.43 27.30
C ALA A 145 -1.33 -8.41 26.24
N GLY A 146 -2.41 -7.65 26.50
CA GLY A 146 -2.88 -6.62 25.58
C GLY A 146 -1.85 -5.53 25.30
N VAL A 147 -1.18 -5.01 26.35
CA VAL A 147 -0.10 -4.01 26.16
C VAL A 147 1.09 -4.61 25.38
N GLY A 148 1.40 -5.89 25.59
CA GLY A 148 2.41 -6.60 24.81
C GLY A 148 2.04 -6.73 23.33
N THR A 149 0.77 -7.01 23.03
CA THR A 149 0.24 -7.04 21.66
C THR A 149 0.39 -5.67 21.00
N VAL A 150 -0.05 -4.59 21.65
CA VAL A 150 0.10 -3.20 21.17
C VAL A 150 1.56 -2.89 20.83
N LEU A 151 2.50 -3.19 21.74
CA LEU A 151 3.92 -2.92 21.50
C LEU A 151 4.42 -3.61 20.23
N VAL A 152 4.04 -4.87 20.03
CA VAL A 152 4.49 -5.66 18.88
C VAL A 152 3.92 -5.12 17.59
N THR A 153 2.61 -4.91 17.55
CA THR A 153 1.94 -4.44 16.34
C THR A 153 2.43 -3.06 15.97
N ASP A 154 2.56 -2.14 16.94
CA ASP A 154 2.99 -0.77 16.66
C ASP A 154 4.48 -0.69 16.31
N LEU A 155 5.34 -1.53 16.89
CA LEU A 155 6.73 -1.65 16.42
C LEU A 155 6.78 -2.12 14.97
N MET A 156 5.91 -3.05 14.57
CA MET A 156 5.83 -3.51 13.19
C MET A 156 5.35 -2.38 12.26
N PHE A 157 4.29 -1.63 12.61
CA PHE A 157 3.88 -0.44 11.85
C PHE A 157 5.01 0.59 11.74
N LEU A 158 5.71 0.86 12.84
CA LEU A 158 6.82 1.82 12.87
C LEU A 158 8.01 1.35 12.02
N ILE A 159 8.36 0.07 12.07
CA ILE A 159 9.43 -0.50 11.24
C ILE A 159 9.06 -0.39 9.77
N THR A 160 7.83 -0.77 9.39
CA THR A 160 7.35 -0.66 8.01
C THR A 160 7.34 0.80 7.54
N GLN A 161 6.91 1.75 8.37
CA GLN A 161 6.99 3.19 8.08
C GLN A 161 8.43 3.66 7.82
N ILE A 162 9.39 3.25 8.67
CA ILE A 162 10.80 3.64 8.52
C ILE A 162 11.41 3.01 7.25
N GLN A 163 11.06 1.76 6.96
CA GLN A 163 11.50 1.06 5.75
C GLN A 163 10.95 1.71 4.48
N GLY A 164 9.70 2.18 4.52
CA GLY A 164 9.10 2.92 3.42
C GLY A 164 9.77 4.26 3.13
N ARG A 165 10.48 4.84 4.11
CA ARG A 165 11.14 6.16 4.03
C ARG A 165 10.20 7.31 3.67
N ASP A 166 8.90 7.08 3.82
CA ASP A 166 7.86 8.06 3.53
C ASP A 166 7.34 8.66 4.83
N TYR A 167 6.98 9.93 4.78
CA TYR A 167 6.28 10.59 5.87
C TYR A 167 4.76 10.43 5.70
N THR A 168 4.11 9.80 6.68
CA THR A 168 2.65 9.86 6.84
C THR A 168 2.31 10.47 8.20
N PRO A 169 1.14 11.13 8.35
CA PRO A 169 0.70 11.63 9.66
C PRO A 169 0.60 10.53 10.74
N PHE A 170 0.46 9.27 10.33
CA PHE A 170 0.40 8.12 11.23
C PHE A 170 1.74 7.82 11.92
N LEU A 171 2.88 8.32 11.43
CA LEU A 171 4.17 8.19 12.10
C LEU A 171 4.11 8.62 13.57
N TRP A 172 3.44 9.74 13.86
CA TRP A 172 3.28 10.24 15.23
C TRP A 172 2.38 9.36 16.09
N LEU A 173 1.40 8.71 15.48
CA LEU A 173 0.56 7.73 16.16
C LEU A 173 1.39 6.52 16.59
N TRP A 174 2.21 5.97 15.70
CA TRP A 174 3.07 4.82 15.99
C TRP A 174 4.11 5.14 17.08
N ILE A 175 4.79 6.29 16.98
CA ILE A 175 5.73 6.75 18.01
C ILE A 175 5.01 6.93 19.35
N GLY A 176 3.84 7.59 19.33
CA GLY A 176 3.04 7.83 20.52
C GLY A 176 2.61 6.53 21.21
N LEU A 177 2.14 5.55 20.44
CA LEU A 177 1.70 4.26 20.98
C LEU A 177 2.88 3.40 21.48
N VAL A 178 4.04 3.40 20.81
CA VAL A 178 5.24 2.70 21.29
C VAL A 178 5.73 3.29 22.62
N LEU A 179 5.79 4.62 22.72
CA LEU A 179 6.17 5.30 23.98
C LEU A 179 5.14 5.02 25.08
N TRP A 180 3.86 5.03 24.73
CA TRP A 180 2.77 4.67 25.64
C TRP A 180 2.87 3.22 26.10
N ALA A 181 3.17 2.27 25.21
CA ALA A 181 3.30 0.86 25.53
C ALA A 181 4.53 0.60 26.42
N ALA A 182 5.65 1.28 26.16
CA ALA A 182 6.82 1.25 27.02
C ALA A 182 6.51 1.77 28.44
N TRP A 183 5.78 2.89 28.54
CA TRP A 183 5.31 3.41 29.82
C TRP A 183 4.35 2.45 30.54
N ALA A 184 3.41 1.85 29.81
CA ALA A 184 2.42 0.91 30.35
C ALA A 184 3.11 -0.36 30.86
N LEU A 185 4.03 -0.93 30.10
CA LEU A 185 4.87 -2.07 30.52
C LEU A 185 5.70 -1.71 31.73
N TRP A 186 6.38 -0.57 31.74
CA TRP A 186 7.13 -0.11 32.92
C TRP A 186 6.24 0.05 34.16
N THR A 187 5.00 0.52 33.99
CA THR A 187 4.05 0.66 35.08
C THR A 187 3.56 -0.70 35.60
N LEU A 188 3.16 -1.60 34.71
CA LEU A 188 2.71 -2.96 35.04
C LEU A 188 3.84 -3.78 35.68
N THR A 189 5.07 -3.59 35.20
CA THR A 189 6.26 -4.27 35.71
C THR A 189 6.59 -3.80 37.12
N ARG A 190 6.63 -2.49 37.36
CA ARG A 190 6.80 -1.96 38.73
C ARG A 190 5.74 -2.45 39.72
N GLN A 191 4.53 -2.71 39.23
CA GLN A 191 3.43 -3.24 40.04
C GLN A 191 3.49 -4.78 40.24
N LYS A 192 4.51 -5.47 39.72
CA LYS A 192 4.72 -6.93 39.85
C LYS A 192 3.53 -7.77 39.38
N VAL A 193 2.85 -7.35 38.30
CA VAL A 193 1.67 -8.05 37.74
C VAL A 193 1.95 -9.52 37.43
N TRP A 194 3.17 -9.84 37.04
CA TRP A 194 3.62 -11.22 36.77
C TRP A 194 3.50 -12.18 37.95
N GLN A 195 3.48 -11.70 39.20
CA GLN A 195 3.39 -12.58 40.37
C GLN A 195 2.02 -13.25 40.53
N ALA A 196 0.97 -12.72 39.90
CA ALA A 196 -0.37 -13.31 39.92
C ALA A 196 -0.50 -14.55 39.01
N ILE A 197 0.49 -14.82 38.16
CA ILE A 197 0.48 -15.95 37.24
C ILE A 197 1.04 -17.17 37.99
N GLN A 198 0.17 -18.11 38.37
CA GLN A 198 0.52 -19.31 39.16
C GLN A 198 1.61 -20.20 38.51
N HIS A 199 1.83 -20.09 37.19
CA HIS A 199 2.93 -20.76 36.47
C HIS A 199 3.72 -19.75 35.60
N PRO A 200 4.65 -18.98 36.19
CA PRO A 200 5.16 -17.75 35.59
C PRO A 200 6.27 -17.90 34.53
N ARG A 201 6.75 -19.12 34.17
CA ARG A 201 8.10 -19.25 33.56
C ARG A 201 8.25 -19.86 32.18
N GLY A 202 7.23 -20.46 31.57
CA GLY A 202 7.45 -21.16 30.29
C GLY A 202 6.43 -20.82 29.22
N ILE A 203 5.20 -21.27 29.43
CA ILE A 203 4.31 -21.59 28.30
C ILE A 203 3.53 -20.36 27.83
N ALA A 204 2.99 -19.53 28.72
CA ALA A 204 2.18 -18.37 28.31
C ALA A 204 3.04 -17.28 27.65
N LEU A 205 4.24 -17.01 28.19
CA LEU A 205 5.18 -16.06 27.61
C LEU A 205 5.75 -16.57 26.28
N SER A 206 6.07 -17.86 26.18
CA SER A 206 6.54 -18.43 24.92
C SER A 206 5.45 -18.41 23.85
N VAL A 207 4.20 -18.73 24.17
CA VAL A 207 3.09 -18.68 23.19
C VAL A 207 2.85 -17.27 22.67
N VAL A 208 2.88 -16.25 23.55
CA VAL A 208 2.74 -14.85 23.13
C VAL A 208 3.94 -14.43 22.28
N VAL A 209 5.17 -14.70 22.73
CA VAL A 209 6.39 -14.33 21.99
C VAL A 209 6.49 -15.08 20.66
N SER A 210 6.20 -16.38 20.61
CA SER A 210 6.19 -17.18 19.39
C SER A 210 5.04 -16.79 18.46
N GLY A 211 3.87 -16.44 18.98
CA GLY A 211 2.75 -15.93 18.18
C GLY A 211 3.11 -14.59 17.54
N VAL A 212 3.75 -13.71 18.29
CA VAL A 212 4.29 -12.42 17.86
C VAL A 212 5.37 -12.58 16.79
N ILE A 213 6.36 -13.45 17.02
CA ILE A 213 7.45 -13.71 16.08
C ILE A 213 6.89 -14.39 14.82
N GLY A 214 5.95 -15.32 14.99
CA GLY A 214 5.26 -15.98 13.89
C GLY A 214 4.48 -14.98 13.04
N LEU A 215 3.73 -14.07 13.66
CA LEU A 215 3.03 -12.97 12.97
C LEU A 215 4.01 -12.04 12.27
N ALA A 216 5.05 -11.57 12.95
CA ALA A 216 6.06 -10.70 12.35
C ALA A 216 6.77 -11.37 11.16
N SER A 217 7.14 -12.65 11.29
CA SER A 217 7.76 -13.42 10.21
C SER A 217 6.81 -13.68 9.06
N LEU A 218 5.54 -14.02 9.32
CA LEU A 218 4.54 -14.19 8.27
C LEU A 218 4.27 -12.88 7.55
N THR A 219 4.13 -11.78 8.29
CA THR A 219 3.92 -10.44 7.74
C THR A 219 5.13 -9.98 6.92
N TYR A 220 6.35 -10.25 7.39
CA TYR A 220 7.58 -10.03 6.63
C TYR A 220 7.61 -10.87 5.35
N SER A 221 7.37 -12.17 5.43
CA SER A 221 7.32 -13.03 4.25
C SER A 221 6.22 -12.59 3.28
N GLN A 222 5.04 -12.19 3.72
CA GLN A 222 3.98 -11.72 2.82
C GLN A 222 4.30 -10.38 2.16
N MET A 223 5.00 -9.49 2.86
CA MET A 223 5.49 -8.26 2.24
C MET A 223 6.54 -8.55 1.18
N TYR A 224 7.51 -9.44 1.44
CA TYR A 224 8.72 -9.60 0.61
C TYR A 224 8.76 -10.83 -0.31
N VAL A 225 7.90 -11.83 -0.15
CA VAL A 225 7.91 -13.06 -0.98
C VAL A 225 7.22 -12.93 -2.34
N PRO A 226 6.19 -12.10 -2.58
CA PRO A 226 5.59 -12.03 -3.92
C PRO A 226 6.56 -11.46 -4.99
N TYR A 227 7.78 -11.06 -4.62
CA TYR A 227 8.83 -10.53 -5.51
C TYR A 227 9.42 -11.53 -6.50
N SER A 228 9.19 -12.83 -6.36
CA SER A 228 9.94 -13.84 -7.14
C SER A 228 9.29 -14.31 -8.44
N THR A 229 8.02 -13.99 -8.73
CA THR A 229 7.38 -14.47 -9.97
C THR A 229 7.42 -13.42 -11.07
N PRO A 230 8.15 -13.66 -12.18
CA PRO A 230 8.26 -12.68 -13.27
C PRO A 230 6.95 -12.57 -14.05
N VAL A 231 6.65 -11.36 -14.50
CA VAL A 231 5.58 -11.09 -15.47
C VAL A 231 6.01 -11.65 -16.81
N LYS A 232 5.20 -12.53 -17.40
CA LYS A 232 5.45 -13.13 -18.72
C LYS A 232 4.29 -12.76 -19.65
N ILE A 233 4.45 -11.65 -20.36
CA ILE A 233 3.47 -11.18 -21.33
C ILE A 233 4.11 -11.26 -22.71
N PRO A 234 4.12 -12.43 -23.37
CA PRO A 234 4.44 -12.51 -24.79
C PRO A 234 3.58 -11.51 -25.55
N PHE A 235 4.27 -10.75 -26.38
CA PHE A 235 3.75 -9.63 -27.13
C PHE A 235 4.17 -9.83 -28.59
N SER A 236 3.19 -9.83 -29.50
CA SER A 236 3.42 -10.03 -30.92
C SER A 236 2.67 -9.00 -31.76
N ILE A 237 3.28 -8.61 -32.87
CA ILE A 237 2.68 -7.74 -33.87
C ILE A 237 2.89 -8.40 -35.22
N THR A 238 1.82 -8.53 -36.00
CA THR A 238 1.88 -9.17 -37.30
C THR A 238 1.11 -8.36 -38.34
N PHE A 239 1.62 -8.38 -39.57
CA PHE A 239 0.90 -7.88 -40.74
C PHE A 239 0.00 -8.99 -41.27
N GLY A 240 -1.26 -8.66 -41.55
CA GLY A 240 -2.20 -9.52 -42.24
C GLY A 240 -2.07 -9.44 -43.76
N GLU A 241 -3.05 -10.01 -44.46
CA GLU A 241 -3.13 -9.98 -45.92
C GLU A 241 -3.56 -8.60 -46.40
N SER A 242 -2.69 -7.93 -47.15
CA SER A 242 -2.95 -6.62 -47.72
C SER A 242 -3.90 -6.71 -48.92
N THR A 243 -4.71 -5.68 -49.11
CA THR A 243 -5.61 -5.56 -50.27
C THR A 243 -5.44 -4.19 -50.93
N LEU A 244 -5.63 -4.12 -52.24
CA LEU A 244 -5.55 -2.87 -52.98
C LEU A 244 -6.89 -2.12 -52.84
N SER A 245 -6.84 -0.80 -52.68
CA SER A 245 -8.04 0.03 -52.77
C SER A 245 -8.67 -0.08 -54.17
N ALA A 246 -9.97 0.17 -54.27
CA ALA A 246 -10.72 0.02 -55.53
C ALA A 246 -10.18 0.91 -56.67
N ASP A 247 -9.62 2.07 -56.34
CA ASP A 247 -9.00 3.01 -57.27
C ASP A 247 -7.48 2.76 -57.49
N GLY A 248 -6.91 1.77 -56.78
CA GLY A 248 -5.50 1.42 -56.84
C GLY A 248 -4.54 2.47 -56.30
N THR A 249 -5.02 3.45 -55.52
CA THR A 249 -4.19 4.54 -54.98
C THR A 249 -3.60 4.25 -53.61
N ALA A 250 -4.20 3.32 -52.86
CA ALA A 250 -3.77 2.94 -51.52
C ALA A 250 -3.75 1.41 -51.37
N LEU A 251 -2.98 0.97 -50.37
CA LEU A 251 -2.97 -0.40 -49.91
C LEU A 251 -3.57 -0.44 -48.51
N HIS A 252 -4.61 -1.25 -48.32
CA HIS A 252 -5.17 -1.54 -47.01
C HIS A 252 -4.38 -2.69 -46.41
N VAL A 253 -3.69 -2.43 -45.30
CA VAL A 253 -2.81 -3.40 -44.65
C VAL A 253 -3.35 -3.68 -43.26
N PRO A 254 -4.06 -4.81 -43.06
CA PRO A 254 -4.45 -5.25 -41.74
C PRO A 254 -3.21 -5.50 -40.87
N ALA A 255 -3.31 -5.17 -39.61
CA ALA A 255 -2.31 -5.47 -38.60
C ALA A 255 -3.01 -6.02 -37.36
N HIS A 256 -2.35 -6.98 -36.72
CA HIS A 256 -2.82 -7.64 -35.52
C HIS A 256 -1.79 -7.47 -34.42
N VAL A 257 -2.22 -6.91 -33.29
CA VAL A 257 -1.44 -6.87 -32.05
C VAL A 257 -2.05 -7.87 -31.09
N GLU A 258 -1.24 -8.82 -30.62
CA GLU A 258 -1.64 -9.83 -29.64
C GLU A 258 -0.73 -9.74 -28.43
N PHE A 259 -1.31 -9.74 -27.24
CA PHE A 259 -0.55 -9.92 -26.01
C PHE A 259 -1.30 -10.77 -25.00
N ARG A 260 -0.59 -11.74 -24.45
CA ARG A 260 -1.17 -12.78 -23.59
C ARG A 260 -0.46 -12.82 -22.26
N ASN A 261 -1.19 -12.85 -21.15
CA ASN A 261 -0.57 -13.12 -19.87
C ASN A 261 -0.33 -14.61 -19.70
N THR A 262 0.92 -15.03 -19.87
CA THR A 262 1.37 -16.41 -19.65
C THR A 262 2.00 -16.61 -18.27
N GLY A 263 2.03 -15.56 -17.45
CA GLY A 263 2.43 -15.62 -16.04
C GLY A 263 1.33 -16.23 -15.17
N SER A 264 1.59 -16.30 -13.87
CA SER A 264 0.65 -16.80 -12.86
C SER A 264 -0.03 -15.69 -12.04
N VAL A 265 0.31 -14.43 -12.31
CA VAL A 265 -0.23 -13.25 -11.61
C VAL A 265 -0.99 -12.37 -12.59
N ARG A 266 -2.13 -11.84 -12.13
CA ARG A 266 -2.88 -10.81 -12.86
C ARG A 266 -2.05 -9.54 -12.97
N VAL A 267 -2.18 -8.81 -14.08
CA VAL A 267 -1.64 -7.46 -14.25
C VAL A 267 -2.73 -6.44 -14.56
N TYR A 268 -2.47 -5.18 -14.27
CA TYR A 268 -3.26 -4.05 -14.74
C TYR A 268 -2.50 -3.34 -15.87
N VAL A 269 -3.20 -3.05 -16.96
CA VAL A 269 -2.68 -2.22 -18.05
C VAL A 269 -2.61 -0.77 -17.56
N VAL A 270 -1.43 -0.16 -17.66
CA VAL A 270 -1.21 1.26 -17.32
C VAL A 270 -1.34 2.13 -18.57
N GLY A 271 -0.73 1.69 -19.67
CA GLY A 271 -0.90 2.34 -20.97
C GLY A 271 -0.47 1.41 -22.09
N THR A 272 -1.09 1.56 -23.25
CA THR A 272 -0.70 0.87 -24.48
C THR A 272 -0.67 1.86 -25.62
N MET A 273 0.23 1.74 -26.58
CA MET A 273 0.24 2.57 -27.78
C MET A 273 0.80 1.75 -28.93
N TRP A 274 0.14 1.78 -30.08
CA TRP A 274 0.74 1.40 -31.35
C TRP A 274 0.98 2.65 -32.20
N THR A 275 2.06 2.66 -32.97
CA THR A 275 2.41 3.71 -33.93
C THR A 275 2.85 3.07 -35.24
N VAL A 276 2.41 3.64 -36.35
CA VAL A 276 2.77 3.16 -37.69
C VAL A 276 3.53 4.27 -38.42
N LEU A 277 4.76 3.93 -38.81
CA LEU A 277 5.66 4.82 -39.52
C LEU A 277 5.88 4.32 -40.94
N GLY A 278 5.64 5.21 -41.90
CA GLY A 278 6.02 5.03 -43.29
C GLY A 278 7.37 5.67 -43.55
N TRP A 279 8.32 4.91 -44.08
CA TRP A 279 9.63 5.43 -44.45
C TRP A 279 9.74 5.57 -45.98
N PRO A 280 9.92 6.80 -46.50
CA PRO A 280 10.32 6.99 -47.88
C PRO A 280 11.67 6.35 -48.12
N THR A 281 11.81 5.57 -49.20
CA THR A 281 13.09 4.95 -49.54
C THR A 281 13.54 5.32 -50.95
N GLN A 282 14.84 5.54 -51.11
CA GLN A 282 15.49 5.68 -52.40
C GLN A 282 16.57 4.62 -52.54
N TYR A 283 16.54 3.89 -53.65
CA TYR A 283 17.53 2.87 -53.95
C TYR A 283 18.70 3.46 -54.73
N SER A 284 19.92 3.16 -54.29
CA SER A 284 21.17 3.53 -54.97
C SER A 284 21.97 2.28 -55.34
N GLU A 285 22.13 2.01 -56.63
CA GLU A 285 22.95 0.89 -57.12
C GLU A 285 24.42 1.01 -56.69
N LYS A 286 24.95 2.25 -56.70
CA LYS A 286 26.33 2.54 -56.27
C LYS A 286 26.51 2.44 -54.75
N GLY A 287 25.39 2.41 -54.02
CA GLY A 287 25.31 2.51 -52.58
C GLY A 287 25.37 3.95 -52.07
N ILE A 288 25.18 4.13 -50.77
CA ILE A 288 25.34 5.41 -50.08
C ILE A 288 26.79 5.59 -49.61
N GLY A 289 27.26 6.83 -49.64
CA GLY A 289 28.63 7.17 -49.26
C GLY A 289 28.87 7.05 -47.75
N GLU A 290 30.14 6.87 -47.35
CA GLU A 290 30.53 6.67 -45.95
C GLU A 290 30.04 7.80 -45.01
N SER A 291 30.05 9.05 -45.47
CA SER A 291 29.56 10.20 -44.69
C SER A 291 28.05 10.14 -44.41
N GLU A 292 27.28 9.67 -45.40
CA GLU A 292 25.84 9.46 -45.27
C GLU A 292 25.56 8.26 -44.37
N TRP A 293 26.35 7.18 -44.49
CA TRP A 293 26.29 6.03 -43.59
C TRP A 293 26.59 6.38 -42.14
N LYS A 294 27.61 7.20 -41.87
CA LYS A 294 27.91 7.69 -40.52
C LYS A 294 26.75 8.49 -39.96
N ARG A 295 26.16 9.38 -40.77
CA ARG A 295 24.99 10.17 -40.38
C ARG A 295 23.78 9.30 -40.09
N GLU A 296 23.48 8.35 -40.97
CA GLU A 296 22.35 7.43 -40.78
C GLU A 296 22.58 6.48 -39.60
N THR A 297 23.81 6.01 -39.36
CA THR A 297 24.12 5.13 -38.21
C THR A 297 24.04 5.88 -36.88
N LEU A 298 24.24 7.20 -36.89
CA LEU A 298 24.05 8.03 -35.70
C LEU A 298 22.57 8.32 -35.41
N ASN A 299 21.74 8.39 -36.45
CA ASN A 299 20.33 8.77 -36.34
C ASN A 299 19.37 7.57 -36.33
N TYR A 300 19.82 6.40 -36.80
CA TYR A 300 19.00 5.21 -36.96
C TYR A 300 19.78 3.96 -36.52
N ASP A 301 19.05 3.00 -35.93
CA ASP A 301 19.64 1.74 -35.45
C ASP A 301 20.09 0.80 -36.58
N ARG A 302 19.73 1.09 -37.85
CA ARG A 302 20.04 0.25 -39.00
C ARG A 302 20.35 1.07 -40.23
N THR A 303 21.45 0.75 -40.88
CA THR A 303 21.85 1.35 -42.17
C THR A 303 22.03 0.25 -43.21
N PHE A 304 21.56 0.51 -44.44
CA PHE A 304 21.70 -0.43 -45.54
C PHE A 304 22.50 0.22 -46.66
N ARG A 305 23.41 -0.53 -47.27
CA ARG A 305 24.33 0.02 -48.27
C ARG A 305 23.62 0.66 -49.46
N HIS A 306 22.46 0.15 -49.85
CA HIS A 306 21.78 0.53 -51.10
C HIS A 306 20.45 1.24 -50.88
N VAL A 307 20.12 1.60 -49.64
CA VAL A 307 18.85 2.22 -49.29
C VAL A 307 19.14 3.49 -48.53
N LYS A 308 18.62 4.61 -49.04
CA LYS A 308 18.58 5.88 -48.35
C LYS A 308 17.20 6.09 -47.79
N TYR A 309 17.10 6.40 -46.50
CA TYR A 309 15.83 6.70 -45.84
C TYR A 309 15.56 8.20 -45.82
N GLY A 310 14.33 8.57 -46.18
CA GLY A 310 13.79 9.89 -45.88
C GLY A 310 13.26 9.97 -44.45
N TYR A 311 12.82 11.16 -44.05
CA TYR A 311 12.09 11.33 -42.78
C TYR A 311 10.82 10.48 -42.79
N SER A 312 10.52 9.88 -41.64
CA SER A 312 9.34 9.03 -41.51
C SER A 312 8.05 9.86 -41.57
N HIS A 313 6.98 9.24 -42.05
CA HIS A 313 5.63 9.78 -42.07
C HIS A 313 4.74 9.00 -41.12
N MET A 314 3.92 9.71 -40.35
CA MET A 314 2.99 9.06 -39.44
C MET A 314 1.77 8.56 -40.21
N LEU A 315 1.54 7.25 -40.21
CA LEU A 315 0.40 6.63 -40.90
C LEU A 315 -0.76 6.33 -39.94
N GLY A 316 -0.48 6.20 -38.65
CA GLY A 316 -1.52 6.04 -37.65
C GLY A 316 -0.98 5.73 -36.26
N THR A 317 -1.78 6.03 -35.24
CA THR A 317 -1.54 5.61 -33.86
C THR A 317 -2.85 5.29 -33.17
N GLY A 318 -2.78 4.47 -32.12
CA GLY A 318 -3.94 4.16 -31.31
C GLY A 318 -3.60 3.30 -30.11
N LYS A 319 -4.60 3.02 -29.29
CA LYS A 319 -4.50 2.10 -28.15
C LYS A 319 -4.93 0.72 -28.63
N PHE A 320 -4.42 -0.31 -27.99
CA PHE A 320 -4.88 -1.69 -28.22
C PHE A 320 -5.40 -2.37 -26.94
N ALA A 321 -5.31 -1.68 -25.80
CA ALA A 321 -6.05 -1.97 -24.56
C ALA A 321 -6.24 -0.69 -23.75
N ASP A 322 -7.31 -0.62 -22.97
CA ASP A 322 -7.65 0.57 -22.21
C ASP A 322 -6.86 0.63 -20.88
N PRO A 323 -6.46 1.84 -20.43
CA PRO A 323 -5.88 2.02 -19.11
C PRO A 323 -6.79 1.50 -18.00
N GLY A 324 -6.27 0.61 -17.16
CA GLY A 324 -7.00 -0.06 -16.08
C GLY A 324 -7.57 -1.43 -16.45
N ASP A 325 -7.48 -1.84 -17.72
CA ASP A 325 -7.81 -3.20 -18.12
C ASP A 325 -7.02 -4.22 -17.32
N ARG A 326 -7.69 -5.33 -17.00
CA ARG A 326 -7.13 -6.41 -16.17
C ARG A 326 -6.77 -7.56 -17.08
N LEU A 327 -5.54 -8.06 -16.99
CA LEU A 327 -5.11 -9.24 -17.72
C LEU A 327 -4.87 -10.40 -16.76
N ASP A 328 -5.86 -11.28 -16.62
CA ASP A 328 -5.78 -12.49 -15.81
C ASP A 328 -4.82 -13.53 -16.42
N PRO A 329 -4.20 -14.42 -15.61
CA PRO A 329 -3.40 -15.53 -16.10
C PRO A 329 -4.13 -16.36 -17.16
N GLY A 330 -3.50 -16.55 -18.31
CA GLY A 330 -4.05 -17.27 -19.46
C GLY A 330 -4.89 -16.42 -20.41
N MET A 331 -5.32 -15.22 -20.00
CA MET A 331 -6.12 -14.33 -20.84
C MET A 331 -5.27 -13.69 -21.95
N ASN A 332 -5.93 -13.48 -23.09
CA ASN A 332 -5.38 -12.87 -24.28
C ASN A 332 -6.15 -11.57 -24.57
N LEU A 333 -5.41 -10.53 -24.96
CA LEU A 333 -5.97 -9.31 -25.52
C LEU A 333 -5.38 -9.14 -26.92
N SER A 334 -6.27 -8.97 -27.88
CA SER A 334 -5.91 -8.80 -29.28
C SER A 334 -6.65 -7.62 -29.88
N HIS A 335 -5.98 -6.90 -30.76
CA HIS A 335 -6.55 -5.76 -31.46
C HIS A 335 -6.15 -5.79 -32.94
N ASP A 336 -7.16 -5.69 -33.79
CA ASP A 336 -7.00 -5.58 -35.23
C ASP A 336 -7.21 -4.13 -35.66
N PHE A 337 -6.33 -3.64 -36.51
CA PHE A 337 -6.49 -2.34 -37.16
C PHE A 337 -6.03 -2.42 -38.61
N VAL A 338 -6.49 -1.47 -39.43
CA VAL A 338 -6.13 -1.38 -40.84
C VAL A 338 -5.32 -0.11 -41.06
N ILE A 339 -4.21 -0.27 -41.76
CA ILE A 339 -3.30 0.83 -42.14
C ILE A 339 -3.54 1.14 -43.60
N ASP A 340 -3.82 2.40 -43.90
CA ASP A 340 -3.90 2.89 -45.28
C ASP A 340 -2.53 3.39 -45.73
N VAL A 341 -1.91 2.67 -46.65
CA VAL A 341 -0.59 3.01 -47.19
C VAL A 341 -0.75 3.65 -48.58
N PRO A 342 -0.50 4.97 -48.73
CA PRO A 342 -0.63 5.64 -50.02
C PRO A 342 0.50 5.22 -50.97
N LEU A 343 0.16 4.63 -52.12
CA LEU A 343 1.19 4.09 -53.04
C LEU A 343 1.97 5.16 -53.81
N ARG A 344 1.42 6.38 -53.93
CA ARG A 344 2.05 7.50 -54.66
C ARG A 344 2.97 8.36 -53.79
N SER A 345 3.10 8.03 -52.52
CA SER A 345 3.88 8.81 -51.53
C SER A 345 5.39 8.57 -51.60
N GLY A 346 5.84 7.54 -52.33
CA GLY A 346 7.25 7.13 -52.34
C GLY A 346 7.69 6.35 -51.10
N LEU A 347 6.74 5.93 -50.26
CA LEU A 347 6.99 5.02 -49.15
C LEU A 347 7.50 3.67 -49.67
N GLY A 348 8.61 3.20 -49.10
CA GLY A 348 9.17 1.88 -49.42
C GLY A 348 9.13 0.90 -48.27
N ARG A 349 8.95 1.37 -47.04
CA ARG A 349 8.88 0.56 -45.83
C ARG A 349 7.79 1.05 -44.89
N ILE A 350 7.12 0.12 -44.25
CA ILE A 350 6.13 0.35 -43.20
C ILE A 350 6.63 -0.36 -41.94
N GLU A 351 6.63 0.35 -40.83
CA GLU A 351 7.04 -0.13 -39.52
C GLU A 351 5.89 0.09 -38.55
N ILE A 352 5.60 -0.92 -37.74
CA ILE A 352 4.63 -0.84 -36.65
C ILE A 352 5.42 -1.05 -35.36
N ASP A 353 5.38 -0.06 -34.49
CA ASP A 353 5.82 -0.18 -33.10
C ASP A 353 4.59 -0.32 -32.21
N ALA A 354 4.66 -1.18 -31.21
CA ALA A 354 3.66 -1.20 -30.17
C ALA A 354 4.30 -1.40 -28.80
N THR A 355 3.86 -0.58 -27.85
CA THR A 355 4.34 -0.50 -26.48
C THR A 355 3.19 -0.78 -25.53
N ALA A 356 3.45 -1.58 -24.50
CA ALA A 356 2.53 -1.82 -23.42
C ALA A 356 3.24 -1.73 -22.07
N SER A 357 2.60 -1.06 -21.12
CA SER A 357 3.09 -0.91 -19.76
C SER A 357 2.08 -1.47 -18.77
N PHE A 358 2.56 -2.22 -17.78
CA PHE A 358 1.72 -2.95 -16.84
C PHE A 358 2.25 -2.84 -15.41
N VAL A 359 1.36 -2.93 -14.43
CA VAL A 359 1.70 -3.18 -13.01
C VAL A 359 1.09 -4.48 -12.54
N ARG A 360 1.72 -5.12 -11.56
CA ARG A 360 1.25 -6.39 -11.01
C ARG A 360 0.09 -6.22 -10.04
N ALA A 361 -0.98 -6.98 -10.25
CA ALA A 361 -2.20 -6.87 -9.45
C ALA A 361 -2.11 -7.54 -8.06
N ASP A 362 -1.07 -8.32 -7.79
CA ASP A 362 -0.78 -8.85 -6.45
C ASP A 362 0.07 -7.89 -5.61
N ARG A 363 0.57 -6.80 -6.21
CA ARG A 363 1.40 -5.78 -5.55
C ARG A 363 0.65 -4.50 -5.23
N GLY A 364 -0.23 -4.11 -6.14
CA GLY A 364 -1.11 -2.98 -5.93
C GLY A 364 -2.37 -3.10 -6.78
N LYS A 365 -3.35 -2.29 -6.43
CA LYS A 365 -4.60 -2.14 -7.16
C LYS A 365 -4.70 -0.71 -7.68
N LEU A 366 -5.00 -0.57 -8.97
CA LEU A 366 -5.37 0.72 -9.54
C LEU A 366 -6.81 1.06 -9.12
N GLY A 367 -7.05 2.33 -8.80
CA GLY A 367 -8.38 2.85 -8.54
C GLY A 367 -9.34 2.59 -9.70
N ASN A 368 -10.61 2.32 -9.37
CA ASN A 368 -11.63 2.00 -10.38
C ASN A 368 -11.88 3.15 -11.38
N SER A 369 -11.46 4.37 -11.03
CA SER A 369 -11.62 5.56 -11.87
C SER A 369 -10.54 5.68 -12.95
N TYR A 370 -9.60 4.74 -13.06
CA TYR A 370 -8.44 4.94 -13.92
C TYR A 370 -8.79 5.13 -15.41
N ALA A 371 -9.67 4.29 -15.97
CA ALA A 371 -10.12 4.46 -17.36
C ALA A 371 -10.87 5.79 -17.59
N SER A 372 -11.46 6.36 -16.54
CA SER A 372 -12.21 7.63 -16.59
C SER A 372 -11.39 8.86 -16.20
N SER A 373 -10.14 8.72 -15.75
CA SER A 373 -9.30 9.83 -15.27
C SER A 373 -8.55 10.54 -16.40
N ILE A 374 -9.12 10.53 -17.61
CA ILE A 374 -8.50 11.19 -18.76
C ILE A 374 -8.47 12.69 -18.54
N GLU A 375 -7.27 13.25 -18.60
CA GLU A 375 -7.04 14.68 -18.66
C GLU A 375 -6.37 15.01 -19.98
N VAL A 376 -6.86 16.05 -20.67
CA VAL A 376 -6.34 16.49 -21.98
C VAL A 376 -5.74 17.88 -21.82
N SER A 377 -4.68 18.17 -22.58
CA SER A 377 -4.01 19.48 -22.53
C SER A 377 -4.72 20.55 -23.36
N TRP A 378 -5.75 20.18 -24.13
CA TRP A 378 -6.46 21.06 -25.04
C TRP A 378 -7.96 21.08 -24.77
N ASP A 379 -8.57 22.19 -25.15
CA ASP A 379 -10.02 22.33 -25.18
C ASP A 379 -10.60 21.49 -26.33
N ARG A 380 -11.54 20.60 -26.03
CA ARG A 380 -12.06 19.64 -27.03
C ARG A 380 -12.90 20.28 -28.14
N GLU A 381 -13.43 21.48 -27.90
CA GLU A 381 -14.29 22.17 -28.88
C GLU A 381 -13.45 23.09 -29.79
N THR A 382 -12.53 23.83 -29.19
CA THR A 382 -11.72 24.85 -29.87
C THR A 382 -10.34 24.37 -30.30
N GLY A 383 -9.87 23.23 -29.77
CA GLY A 383 -8.52 22.70 -29.99
C GLY A 383 -7.41 23.56 -29.37
N ARG A 384 -7.77 24.57 -28.57
CA ARG A 384 -6.79 25.47 -27.95
C ARG A 384 -6.07 24.76 -26.81
N HIS A 385 -4.74 24.87 -26.78
CA HIS A 385 -3.93 24.41 -25.66
C HIS A 385 -4.27 25.16 -24.36
N LEU A 386 -4.49 24.42 -23.28
CA LEU A 386 -4.96 24.89 -21.97
C LEU A 386 -3.93 24.70 -20.86
N GLN A 387 -3.14 23.63 -20.90
CA GLN A 387 -2.20 23.28 -19.83
C GLN A 387 -0.96 22.56 -20.34
N ASP A 388 0.19 22.88 -19.75
CA ASP A 388 1.46 22.23 -20.04
C ASP A 388 1.66 20.97 -19.20
N ALA A 389 2.39 20.01 -19.76
CA ALA A 389 2.91 18.87 -19.01
C ALA A 389 4.12 19.29 -18.17
N PRO A 390 4.57 18.46 -17.21
CA PRO A 390 5.81 18.71 -16.49
C PRO A 390 7.01 18.89 -17.43
N ASP A 391 7.89 19.86 -17.13
CA ASP A 391 9.04 20.24 -17.98
C ASP A 391 10.01 19.07 -18.27
N TRP A 392 10.04 18.04 -17.41
CA TRP A 392 10.87 16.86 -17.62
C TRP A 392 10.33 15.92 -18.70
N LEU A 393 9.03 16.00 -19.02
CA LEU A 393 8.36 15.08 -19.93
C LEU A 393 8.41 15.56 -21.38
N THR A 394 8.10 16.83 -21.61
CA THR A 394 7.96 17.42 -22.94
C THR A 394 8.07 18.96 -22.88
N PRO A 395 8.54 19.64 -23.95
CA PRO A 395 8.53 21.09 -24.03
C PRO A 395 7.13 21.70 -23.85
N LYS A 396 7.10 22.94 -23.35
CA LYS A 396 5.84 23.68 -23.19
C LYS A 396 5.14 23.91 -24.53
N GLY A 397 3.82 23.84 -24.50
CA GLY A 397 2.95 23.96 -25.65
C GLY A 397 2.73 22.68 -26.44
N ASP A 398 3.44 21.59 -26.15
CA ASP A 398 3.13 20.27 -26.72
C ASP A 398 1.80 19.75 -26.16
N ASP A 399 1.01 19.13 -27.03
CA ASP A 399 -0.29 18.62 -26.63
C ASP A 399 -0.16 17.22 -26.04
N PHE A 400 -0.96 16.90 -25.04
CA PHE A 400 -0.95 15.59 -24.41
C PHE A 400 -2.32 15.19 -23.88
N TYR A 401 -2.50 13.91 -23.65
CA TYR A 401 -3.49 13.45 -22.69
C TYR A 401 -2.86 12.47 -21.73
N ARG A 402 -3.37 12.41 -20.50
CA ARG A 402 -2.89 11.50 -19.48
C ARG A 402 -4.03 10.76 -18.82
N PHE A 403 -3.73 9.54 -18.39
CA PHE A 403 -4.53 8.81 -17.43
C PHE A 403 -3.71 8.70 -16.16
N HIS A 404 -4.34 8.92 -15.01
CA HIS A 404 -3.66 8.74 -13.72
C HIS A 404 -4.56 8.04 -12.70
N SER A 405 -4.00 7.21 -11.84
CA SER A 405 -4.76 6.57 -10.76
C SER A 405 -3.90 6.37 -9.54
N LYS A 406 -4.49 6.63 -8.37
CA LYS A 406 -3.94 6.17 -7.10
C LYS A 406 -3.69 4.66 -7.15
N ILE A 407 -2.55 4.25 -6.62
CA ILE A 407 -2.21 2.86 -6.36
C ILE A 407 -2.57 2.57 -4.90
N TYR A 408 -3.37 1.53 -4.69
CA TYR A 408 -3.63 0.99 -3.36
C TYR A 408 -2.71 -0.21 -3.15
N HIS A 409 -1.94 -0.22 -2.07
CA HIS A 409 -1.05 -1.33 -1.76
C HIS A 409 -1.84 -2.61 -1.44
N SER A 410 -1.14 -3.74 -1.45
CA SER A 410 -1.75 -5.06 -1.20
C SER A 410 -2.30 -5.25 0.22
N SER A 411 -1.91 -4.39 1.18
CA SER A 411 -2.44 -4.36 2.55
C SER A 411 -2.70 -2.93 3.03
N GLU A 412 -3.67 -2.79 3.93
CA GLU A 412 -4.02 -1.53 4.58
C GLU A 412 -2.92 -1.05 5.51
N MET A 413 -2.13 -1.98 6.08
CA MET A 413 -0.93 -1.59 6.82
C MET A 413 0.01 -0.76 5.94
N LEU A 414 0.31 -1.23 4.71
CA LEU A 414 1.16 -0.48 3.79
C LEU A 414 0.52 0.86 3.39
N ASN A 415 -0.81 0.90 3.19
CA ASN A 415 -1.51 2.16 2.90
C ASN A 415 -1.43 3.20 4.03
N LEU A 416 -1.29 2.76 5.29
CA LEU A 416 -1.11 3.67 6.43
C LEU A 416 0.36 4.08 6.62
N THR A 417 1.30 3.23 6.19
CA THR A 417 2.73 3.44 6.43
C THR A 417 3.51 4.02 5.25
N HIS A 418 2.96 3.98 4.04
CA HIS A 418 3.57 4.55 2.83
C HIS A 418 2.81 5.77 2.33
N SER A 419 3.52 6.60 1.58
CA SER A 419 2.88 7.69 0.85
C SER A 419 2.00 7.14 -0.27
N THR A 420 1.08 7.97 -0.76
CA THR A 420 0.19 7.56 -1.85
C THR A 420 0.90 7.74 -3.19
N ASP A 421 1.12 6.65 -3.89
CA ASP A 421 1.66 6.67 -5.25
C ASP A 421 0.58 6.61 -6.33
N TYR A 422 0.94 7.05 -7.53
CA TYR A 422 0.05 7.18 -8.69
C TYR A 422 0.66 6.52 -9.91
N ALA A 423 -0.06 5.61 -10.55
CA ALA A 423 0.29 5.12 -11.87
C ALA A 423 -0.23 6.11 -12.91
N THR A 424 0.66 6.64 -13.75
CA THR A 424 0.30 7.65 -14.77
C THR A 424 0.86 7.26 -16.13
N GLY A 425 -0.01 7.26 -17.14
CA GLY A 425 0.34 7.07 -18.53
C GLY A 425 0.08 8.35 -19.32
N TRP A 426 1.13 8.92 -19.90
CA TRP A 426 1.12 10.14 -20.70
C TRP A 426 1.23 9.79 -22.18
N TRP A 427 0.34 10.36 -22.97
CA TRP A 427 0.40 10.36 -24.42
C TRP A 427 0.74 11.76 -24.87
N VAL A 428 1.93 11.93 -25.42
CA VAL A 428 2.44 13.24 -25.83
C VAL A 428 2.42 13.33 -27.35
N PHE A 429 1.98 14.47 -27.86
CA PHE A 429 1.91 14.86 -29.27
C PHE A 429 2.88 16.02 -29.49
N PRO A 430 4.17 15.74 -29.74
CA PRO A 430 5.17 16.78 -29.87
C PRO A 430 4.96 17.63 -31.13
N LYS A 431 5.17 18.95 -31.02
CA LYS A 431 5.00 19.89 -32.16
C LYS A 431 6.25 20.09 -33.01
N GLY A 432 7.39 19.51 -32.63
CA GLY A 432 8.68 19.82 -33.26
C GLY A 432 9.73 18.72 -33.14
N GLU A 433 9.38 17.48 -33.49
CA GLU A 433 10.31 16.36 -33.45
C GLU A 433 11.12 16.24 -34.75
N ASN A 434 12.42 15.95 -34.62
CA ASN A 434 13.37 16.00 -35.75
C ASN A 434 13.33 14.78 -36.67
N ASP A 435 12.64 13.70 -36.29
CA ASP A 435 12.72 12.39 -36.96
C ASP A 435 11.50 12.06 -37.83
N VAL A 436 10.54 12.98 -37.89
CA VAL A 436 9.36 12.91 -38.76
C VAL A 436 9.37 14.00 -39.82
N ALA A 437 8.66 13.77 -40.92
CA ALA A 437 8.53 14.73 -41.99
C ALA A 437 7.85 16.02 -41.48
N LYS A 438 8.19 17.14 -42.10
CA LYS A 438 7.63 18.45 -41.72
C LYS A 438 6.11 18.43 -41.82
N GLY A 439 5.45 18.72 -40.70
CA GLY A 439 3.98 18.73 -40.60
C GLY A 439 3.39 17.46 -39.97
N ASP A 440 4.21 16.42 -39.80
CA ASP A 440 3.84 15.22 -39.06
C ASP A 440 4.27 15.32 -37.58
N THR A 441 3.71 14.46 -36.75
CA THR A 441 4.07 14.28 -35.33
C THR A 441 4.21 12.79 -35.06
N LYS A 442 5.16 12.40 -34.20
CA LYS A 442 5.28 11.02 -33.70
C LYS A 442 4.92 11.02 -32.23
N PRO A 443 3.69 10.64 -31.88
CA PRO A 443 3.30 10.53 -30.49
C PRO A 443 4.13 9.48 -29.77
N TYR A 444 4.39 9.72 -28.50
CA TYR A 444 5.02 8.74 -27.64
C TYR A 444 4.24 8.53 -26.35
N LEU A 445 4.35 7.31 -25.83
CA LEU A 445 3.75 6.88 -24.59
C LEU A 445 4.82 6.87 -23.51
N TYR A 446 4.62 7.67 -22.47
CA TYR A 446 5.46 7.65 -21.27
C TYR A 446 4.64 7.14 -20.08
N VAL A 447 5.09 6.06 -19.45
CA VAL A 447 4.37 5.48 -18.32
C VAL A 447 5.31 5.27 -17.15
N SER A 448 4.88 5.73 -15.97
CA SER A 448 5.66 5.56 -14.74
C SER A 448 4.75 5.68 -13.51
N ILE A 449 5.36 5.49 -12.34
CA ILE A 449 4.73 5.69 -11.04
C ILE A 449 5.28 6.97 -10.41
N PHE A 450 4.40 7.77 -9.85
CA PHE A 450 4.67 9.11 -9.34
C PHE A 450 4.22 9.23 -7.88
N ARG A 451 4.93 10.04 -7.08
CA ARG A 451 4.55 10.33 -5.68
C ARG A 451 3.36 11.29 -5.56
N ASP A 452 3.01 11.97 -6.65
CA ASP A 452 1.96 12.97 -6.70
C ASP A 452 1.02 12.75 -7.90
N SER A 453 -0.20 13.27 -7.77
CA SER A 453 -1.23 13.13 -8.80
C SER A 453 -0.97 13.97 -10.06
N GLU A 454 -0.10 14.99 -9.98
CA GLU A 454 0.26 15.86 -11.10
C GLU A 454 1.39 15.23 -11.96
N GLY A 455 2.05 14.20 -11.44
CA GLY A 455 3.15 13.51 -12.12
C GLY A 455 4.44 14.33 -12.14
N LYS A 456 4.69 15.15 -11.12
CA LYS A 456 5.90 15.98 -11.03
C LYS A 456 7.10 15.20 -10.50
N GLU A 457 6.87 14.33 -9.52
CA GLU A 457 7.91 13.55 -8.84
C GLU A 457 7.82 12.08 -9.24
N ARG A 458 8.66 11.69 -10.20
CA ARG A 458 8.77 10.32 -10.68
C ARG A 458 9.55 9.45 -9.70
N LEU A 459 9.05 8.25 -9.43
CA LEU A 459 9.80 7.24 -8.70
C LEU A 459 10.99 6.72 -9.54
N SER A 460 12.12 6.49 -8.90
CA SER A 460 13.25 5.81 -9.54
C SER A 460 12.90 4.37 -9.93
N ASP A 461 13.66 3.75 -10.83
CA ASP A 461 13.34 2.40 -11.31
C ASP A 461 13.38 1.36 -10.17
N SER A 462 14.24 1.54 -9.17
CA SER A 462 14.28 0.69 -7.97
C SER A 462 13.10 0.91 -7.03
N GLU A 463 12.53 2.12 -7.00
CA GLU A 463 11.29 2.41 -6.26
C GLU A 463 10.04 1.93 -7.00
N GLN A 464 10.11 1.76 -8.34
CA GLN A 464 9.03 1.20 -9.15
C GLN A 464 9.01 -0.34 -9.14
N GLU A 465 10.15 -1.00 -8.93
CA GLU A 465 10.28 -2.46 -8.89
C GLU A 465 9.28 -3.16 -7.95
N PRO A 466 8.98 -2.65 -6.72
CA PRO A 466 7.94 -3.20 -5.85
C PRO A 466 6.56 -3.35 -6.46
N TYR A 467 6.19 -2.46 -7.40
CA TYR A 467 4.91 -2.50 -8.11
C TYR A 467 4.89 -3.52 -9.24
N GLY A 468 6.06 -4.10 -9.58
CA GLY A 468 6.21 -4.95 -10.75
C GLY A 468 5.86 -4.23 -12.04
N MET A 469 6.21 -2.93 -12.11
CA MET A 469 6.04 -2.13 -13.32
C MET A 469 6.91 -2.72 -14.42
N THR A 470 6.35 -2.95 -15.60
CA THR A 470 7.10 -3.45 -16.75
C THR A 470 6.56 -2.79 -18.00
N THR A 471 7.47 -2.34 -18.87
CA THR A 471 7.15 -1.80 -20.19
C THR A 471 7.81 -2.67 -21.24
N GLU A 472 7.01 -3.18 -22.17
CA GLU A 472 7.46 -3.98 -23.30
C GLU A 472 7.15 -3.24 -24.59
N THR A 473 8.13 -3.19 -25.48
CA THR A 473 7.95 -2.68 -26.85
C THR A 473 8.31 -3.80 -27.83
N ARG A 474 7.53 -3.95 -28.89
CA ARG A 474 7.93 -4.71 -30.07
C ARG A 474 7.72 -3.88 -31.31
N SER A 475 8.48 -4.21 -32.32
CA SER A 475 8.35 -3.64 -33.65
C SER A 475 8.30 -4.73 -34.70
N THR A 476 7.63 -4.45 -35.81
CA THR A 476 7.62 -5.29 -37.00
C THR A 476 7.62 -4.40 -38.24
N GLU A 477 8.26 -4.85 -39.30
CA GLU A 477 8.40 -4.07 -40.52
C GLU A 477 8.17 -4.91 -41.78
N ARG A 478 7.65 -4.27 -42.83
CA ARG A 478 7.47 -4.84 -44.17
C ARG A 478 7.79 -3.80 -45.22
N THR A 479 8.30 -4.25 -46.37
CA THR A 479 8.44 -3.35 -47.52
C THR A 479 7.09 -3.18 -48.22
N VAL A 480 6.85 -2.00 -48.79
CA VAL A 480 5.63 -1.74 -49.56
C VAL A 480 5.52 -2.69 -50.75
N ASP A 481 6.65 -3.07 -51.37
CA ASP A 481 6.70 -4.07 -52.44
C ASP A 481 6.22 -5.47 -51.98
N GLN A 482 6.60 -5.91 -50.78
CA GLN A 482 6.14 -7.19 -50.24
C GLN A 482 4.63 -7.17 -50.03
N LEU A 483 4.10 -6.09 -49.46
CA LEU A 483 2.68 -5.91 -49.23
C LEU A 483 1.91 -5.79 -50.56
N LEU A 484 2.45 -5.10 -51.55
CA LEU A 484 1.85 -4.98 -52.88
C LEU A 484 1.81 -6.33 -53.63
N ARG A 485 2.85 -7.16 -53.49
CA ARG A 485 2.87 -8.51 -54.06
C ARG A 485 1.88 -9.43 -53.37
N ALA A 486 1.69 -9.30 -52.06
CA ALA A 486 0.70 -10.07 -51.32
C ALA A 486 -0.72 -9.74 -51.78
N ALA A 487 -1.03 -8.46 -52.00
CA ALA A 487 -2.35 -8.00 -52.45
C ALA A 487 -2.74 -8.38 -53.89
N LYS A 488 -1.79 -8.86 -54.69
CA LYS A 488 -2.00 -9.29 -56.08
C LYS A 488 -2.13 -10.80 -56.25
N LYS A 489 -1.89 -11.56 -55.19
CA LYS A 489 -2.12 -13.01 -55.15
C LYS A 489 -3.57 -13.26 -54.79
#